data_AF-A0A2A4HUZ0-F1
#
_entry.id   AF-A0A2A4HUZ0-F1
#
_cell.length_a   1.000
_cell.length_b   1.000
_cell.length_c   1.000
_cell.angle_alpha   90.00
_cell.angle_beta   90.00
_cell.angle_gamma   90.00
#
_symmetry.space_group_name_H-M   'P 1'
#
loop_
_entity.id
_entity.type
_entity.pdbx_description
1 polymer ?
#
loop_
_entity_poly.entity_id
_entity_poly.type
_entity_poly.pdbx_seq_one_letter_code
_entity_poly.pdbx_strand_id
1 'polypeptide(L)'
;MSAWTDRILQEFPADLARFWVACDPDVVLLDGHVLQSLRDRGFELVSFDDPMVFRAYYEETYRAAWDEGRDPPSPALILHLSSNASDILPWDYIRQARIVRLGLADLFDKLSSSVLRQIDPDYYAKLFDAQKAYASQTLGDAATSDFILTHVFKVVPVLIDDEVTFWREVLRLHLRGWSLPPVLADRMAAILQSRQTLSDLPIKELVGDRAFALKAVQSAWLRYLQSFGIASIASENREDSSASSLTIPFDHP
;
A
#
# COMPACT_ATOMS: atom_id res chain seq x y z
N MET A 1 12.57 3.52 -15.02
CA MET A 1 11.45 3.96 -14.15
C MET A 1 10.48 2.80 -14.02
N SER A 2 9.72 2.74 -12.94
CA SER A 2 8.64 1.75 -12.81
C SER A 2 7.45 2.18 -13.66
N ALA A 3 6.63 1.23 -14.14
CA ALA A 3 5.44 1.56 -14.91
C ALA A 3 4.45 2.42 -14.10
N TRP A 4 4.49 2.32 -12.76
CA TRP A 4 3.74 3.15 -11.82
C TRP A 4 4.19 4.61 -11.86
N THR A 5 5.49 4.87 -11.71
CA THR A 5 6.06 6.22 -11.80
C THR A 5 5.76 6.81 -13.18
N ASP A 6 5.94 6.03 -14.25
CA ASP A 6 5.67 6.48 -15.62
C ASP A 6 4.19 6.87 -15.81
N ARG A 7 3.25 6.12 -15.21
CA ARG A 7 1.81 6.43 -15.26
C ARG A 7 1.49 7.78 -14.62
N ILE A 8 2.08 8.08 -13.46
CA ILE A 8 1.89 9.37 -12.78
C ILE A 8 2.49 10.50 -13.63
N LEU A 9 3.71 10.31 -14.11
CA LEU A 9 4.44 11.33 -14.86
C LEU A 9 3.84 11.64 -16.23
N GLN A 10 3.05 10.72 -16.81
CA GLN A 10 2.30 10.96 -18.05
C GLN A 10 1.23 12.05 -17.92
N GLU A 11 0.78 12.34 -16.70
CA GLU A 11 -0.19 13.41 -16.44
C GLU A 11 0.43 14.83 -16.52
N PHE A 12 1.77 14.92 -16.58
CA PHE A 12 2.52 16.18 -16.62
C PHE A 12 3.41 16.30 -17.87
N PRO A 13 2.85 16.51 -19.07
CA PRO A 13 3.63 16.89 -20.25
C PRO A 13 4.25 18.29 -20.06
N ALA A 14 5.58 18.39 -20.13
CA ALA A 14 6.35 19.61 -19.81
C ALA A 14 6.03 20.80 -20.72
N ASP A 15 5.59 20.56 -21.94
CA ASP A 15 5.30 21.58 -22.96
C ASP A 15 3.84 22.06 -22.96
N LEU A 16 2.96 21.45 -22.15
CA LEU A 16 1.53 21.70 -22.23
C LEU A 16 1.06 22.91 -21.40
N ALA A 17 1.68 23.15 -20.24
CA ALA A 17 1.35 24.29 -19.37
C ALA A 17 2.49 24.61 -18.40
N ARG A 18 2.52 25.87 -17.93
CA ARG A 18 3.51 26.36 -16.96
C ARG A 18 2.99 26.32 -15.52
N PHE A 19 1.68 26.20 -15.32
CA PHE A 19 1.05 26.09 -14.00
C PHE A 19 0.08 24.92 -13.94
N TRP A 20 0.24 24.10 -12.91
CA TRP A 20 -0.50 22.87 -12.70
C TRP A 20 -1.05 22.84 -11.28
N VAL A 21 -2.23 22.25 -11.13
CA VAL A 21 -2.82 21.89 -9.84
C VAL A 21 -3.00 20.38 -9.84
N ALA A 22 -2.32 19.70 -8.93
CA ALA A 22 -2.43 18.26 -8.75
C ALA A 22 -3.33 17.97 -7.54
N CYS A 23 -4.52 17.47 -7.79
CA CYS A 23 -5.44 16.95 -6.78
C CYS A 23 -5.00 15.52 -6.43
N ASP A 24 -4.31 15.36 -5.32
CA ASP A 24 -3.66 14.13 -4.89
C ASP A 24 -4.11 13.78 -3.46
N PRO A 25 -5.35 13.29 -3.29
CA PRO A 25 -5.89 12.94 -1.97
C PRO A 25 -5.16 11.75 -1.31
N ASP A 26 -4.39 10.99 -2.09
CA ASP A 26 -3.69 9.78 -1.66
C ASP A 26 -2.16 9.99 -1.56
N VAL A 27 -1.70 11.24 -1.75
CA VAL A 27 -0.32 11.73 -1.56
C VAL A 27 0.73 10.96 -2.38
N VAL A 28 0.35 10.47 -3.56
CA VAL A 28 1.23 9.67 -4.43
C VAL A 28 2.35 10.50 -5.06
N LEU A 29 2.19 11.82 -5.17
CA LEU A 29 3.20 12.70 -5.76
C LEU A 29 4.41 12.94 -4.86
N LEU A 30 4.26 12.76 -3.55
CA LEU A 30 5.34 13.01 -2.59
C LEU A 30 6.31 11.83 -2.47
N ASP A 31 6.09 10.76 -3.24
CA ASP A 31 7.07 9.69 -3.40
C ASP A 31 8.40 10.25 -3.92
N GLY A 32 9.50 9.86 -3.29
CA GLY A 32 10.82 10.43 -3.57
C GLY A 32 11.29 10.22 -5.02
N HIS A 33 10.93 9.09 -5.65
CA HIS A 33 11.26 8.83 -7.05
C HIS A 33 10.42 9.67 -8.00
N VAL A 34 9.13 9.86 -7.69
CA VAL A 34 8.23 10.73 -8.46
C VAL A 34 8.70 12.19 -8.37
N LEU A 35 8.97 12.70 -7.17
CA LEU A 35 9.47 14.06 -6.97
C LEU A 35 10.76 14.33 -7.72
N GLN A 36 11.73 13.40 -7.64
CA GLN A 36 12.98 13.55 -8.38
C GLN A 36 12.74 13.58 -9.89
N SER A 37 11.90 12.67 -10.40
CA SER A 37 11.60 12.60 -11.82
C SER A 37 10.85 13.83 -12.35
N LEU A 38 10.00 14.46 -11.53
CA LEU A 38 9.36 15.73 -11.84
C LEU A 38 10.39 16.87 -11.92
N ARG A 39 11.29 16.96 -10.94
CA ARG A 39 12.37 17.95 -10.94
C ARG A 39 13.27 17.84 -12.16
N ASP A 40 13.67 16.62 -12.52
CA ASP A 40 14.51 16.37 -13.71
C ASP A 40 13.81 16.78 -15.03
N ARG A 41 12.47 16.86 -15.02
CA ARG A 41 11.64 17.32 -16.15
C ARG A 41 11.33 18.82 -16.10
N GLY A 42 11.91 19.56 -15.16
CA GLY A 42 11.71 21.01 -15.03
C GLY A 42 10.43 21.40 -14.30
N PHE A 43 9.85 20.50 -13.50
CA PHE A 43 8.73 20.83 -12.62
C PHE A 43 9.23 21.13 -11.21
N GLU A 44 8.76 22.22 -10.64
CA GLU A 44 8.78 22.43 -9.20
C GLU A 44 7.44 22.03 -8.59
N LEU A 45 7.46 21.31 -7.47
CA LEU A 45 6.27 20.94 -6.72
C LEU A 45 6.25 21.67 -5.39
N VAL A 46 5.12 22.33 -5.09
CA VAL A 46 4.90 23.07 -3.85
C VAL A 46 3.55 22.67 -3.25
N SER A 47 3.56 22.24 -1.99
CA SER A 47 2.35 21.87 -1.24
C SER A 47 1.50 23.08 -0.88
N PHE A 48 0.18 22.92 -0.99
CA PHE A 48 -0.80 23.94 -0.61
C PHE A 48 -1.26 23.77 0.84
N ASP A 49 -0.32 23.93 1.78
CA ASP A 49 -0.59 23.79 3.23
C ASP A 49 -1.06 25.11 3.85
N ASP A 50 -0.41 26.22 3.49
CA ASP A 50 -0.80 27.58 3.89
C ASP A 50 -1.09 28.39 2.62
N PRO A 51 -2.36 28.78 2.39
CA PRO A 51 -2.75 29.55 1.21
C PRO A 51 -2.02 30.88 1.04
N MET A 52 -1.66 31.55 2.14
CA MET A 52 -0.97 32.84 2.10
C MET A 52 0.50 32.67 1.76
N VAL A 53 1.16 31.67 2.36
CA VAL A 53 2.56 31.36 2.04
C VAL A 53 2.70 30.92 0.59
N PHE A 54 1.82 30.01 0.14
CA PHE A 54 1.81 29.59 -1.26
C PHE A 54 1.59 30.79 -2.19
N ARG A 55 0.62 31.67 -1.86
CA ARG A 55 0.32 32.84 -2.70
C ARG A 55 1.50 33.78 -2.82
N ALA A 56 2.14 34.14 -1.71
CA ALA A 56 3.33 34.99 -1.73
C ALA A 56 4.42 34.38 -2.61
N TYR A 57 4.71 33.09 -2.41
CA TYR A 57 5.71 32.38 -3.20
C TYR A 57 5.40 32.37 -4.70
N TYR A 58 4.16 32.01 -5.05
CA TYR A 58 3.69 31.96 -6.42
C TYR A 58 3.73 33.33 -7.11
N GLU A 59 3.24 34.38 -6.46
CA GLU A 59 3.19 35.72 -7.05
C GLU A 59 4.59 36.31 -7.25
N GLU A 60 5.45 36.22 -6.23
CA GLU A 60 6.80 36.80 -6.26
C GLU A 60 7.75 36.05 -7.21
N THR A 61 7.65 34.72 -7.25
CA THR A 61 8.66 33.87 -7.91
C THR A 61 8.25 33.50 -9.34
N TYR A 62 6.99 33.11 -9.52
CA TYR A 62 6.50 32.53 -10.77
C TYR A 62 5.69 33.53 -11.59
N ARG A 63 4.64 34.12 -11.00
CA ARG A 63 3.74 35.01 -11.72
C ARG A 63 4.45 36.27 -12.22
N ALA A 64 5.22 36.93 -11.36
CA ALA A 64 6.00 38.11 -11.75
C ALA A 64 6.99 37.81 -12.88
N ALA A 65 7.70 36.67 -12.81
CA ALA A 65 8.62 36.26 -13.88
C ALA A 65 7.88 36.01 -15.21
N TRP A 66 6.73 35.34 -15.18
CA TRP A 66 5.94 35.09 -16.39
C TRP A 66 5.37 36.36 -17.01
N ASP A 67 4.87 37.30 -16.20
CA ASP A 67 4.31 38.57 -16.66
C ASP A 67 5.40 39.47 -17.28
N GLU A 68 6.63 39.40 -16.76
CA GLU A 68 7.79 40.16 -17.25
C GLU A 68 8.57 39.44 -18.37
N GLY A 69 8.18 38.21 -18.73
CA GLY A 69 8.88 37.40 -19.73
C GLY A 69 10.29 36.95 -19.30
N ARG A 70 10.56 36.91 -17.99
CA ARG A 70 11.80 36.37 -17.40
C ARG A 70 11.68 34.88 -17.13
N ASP A 71 12.82 34.22 -17.00
CA ASP A 71 12.87 32.80 -16.64
C ASP A 71 12.60 32.62 -15.13
N PRO A 72 11.57 31.85 -14.76
CA PRO A 72 11.35 31.41 -13.37
C PRO A 72 12.40 30.35 -12.94
N PRO A 73 12.47 29.98 -11.65
CA PRO A 73 13.40 28.94 -11.16
C PRO A 73 13.22 27.57 -11.84
N SER A 74 11.99 27.24 -12.23
CA SER A 74 11.67 26.05 -13.01
C SER A 74 10.69 26.37 -14.14
N PRO A 75 10.78 25.69 -15.29
CA PRO A 75 9.86 25.88 -16.42
C PRO A 75 8.37 25.79 -16.06
N ALA A 76 8.00 24.93 -15.10
CA ALA A 76 6.61 24.73 -14.69
C ALA A 76 6.45 24.49 -13.19
N LEU A 77 5.39 25.04 -12.60
CA LEU A 77 5.03 24.87 -11.19
C LEU A 77 3.83 23.93 -11.05
N ILE A 78 3.91 22.99 -10.11
CA ILE A 78 2.82 22.13 -9.64
C ILE A 78 2.44 22.56 -8.22
N LEU A 79 1.22 23.07 -8.06
CA LEU A 79 0.55 23.18 -6.77
C LEU A 79 0.05 21.79 -6.39
N HIS A 80 0.61 21.20 -5.34
CA HIS A 80 0.14 19.94 -4.77
C HIS A 80 -0.99 20.20 -3.78
N LEU A 81 -2.15 19.60 -4.04
CA LEU A 81 -3.32 19.67 -3.18
C LEU A 81 -3.62 18.26 -2.67
N SER A 82 -3.52 18.05 -1.36
CA SER A 82 -3.82 16.78 -0.67
C SER A 82 -5.33 16.44 -0.61
N SER A 83 -6.10 16.94 -1.56
CA SER A 83 -7.56 16.83 -1.63
C SER A 83 -8.04 16.74 -3.07
N ASN A 84 -9.23 16.16 -3.22
CA ASN A 84 -9.97 16.11 -4.48
C ASN A 84 -10.78 17.38 -4.78
N ALA A 85 -10.91 18.27 -3.79
CA ALA A 85 -11.73 19.47 -3.82
C ALA A 85 -10.94 20.67 -4.36
N SER A 86 -10.73 20.73 -5.68
CA SER A 86 -10.01 21.86 -6.31
C SER A 86 -10.75 23.20 -6.18
N ASP A 87 -12.04 23.17 -5.88
CA ASP A 87 -12.91 24.33 -5.65
C ASP A 87 -12.56 25.14 -4.40
N ILE A 88 -11.76 24.58 -3.48
CA ILE A 88 -11.23 25.34 -2.34
C ILE A 88 -10.15 26.35 -2.75
N LEU A 89 -9.57 26.18 -3.94
CA LEU A 89 -8.50 27.04 -4.43
C LEU A 89 -9.06 28.40 -4.89
N PRO A 90 -8.26 29.48 -4.76
CA PRO A 90 -8.58 30.76 -5.38
C PRO A 90 -8.94 30.62 -6.87
N TRP A 91 -9.98 31.34 -7.29
CA TRP A 91 -10.53 31.25 -8.65
C TRP A 91 -9.49 31.54 -9.74
N ASP A 92 -8.54 32.43 -9.46
CA ASP A 92 -7.45 32.78 -10.37
C ASP A 92 -6.50 31.60 -10.60
N TYR A 93 -6.26 30.74 -9.60
CA TYR A 93 -5.47 29.53 -9.76
C TYR A 93 -6.20 28.52 -10.64
N ILE A 94 -7.48 28.26 -10.35
CA ILE A 94 -8.33 27.33 -11.12
C ILE A 94 -8.40 27.76 -12.59
N ARG A 95 -8.47 29.06 -12.85
CA ARG A 95 -8.56 29.60 -14.22
C ARG A 95 -7.26 29.46 -15.01
N GLN A 96 -6.11 29.54 -14.36
CA GLN A 96 -4.80 29.58 -15.01
C GLN A 96 -4.11 28.22 -15.06
N ALA A 97 -4.37 27.37 -14.06
CA ALA A 97 -3.75 26.07 -13.94
C ALA A 97 -4.43 25.02 -14.80
N ARG A 98 -3.64 24.04 -15.27
CA ARG A 98 -4.15 22.73 -15.66
C ARG A 98 -4.39 21.89 -14.41
N ILE A 99 -5.61 21.40 -14.24
CA ILE A 99 -5.97 20.55 -13.10
C ILE A 99 -5.80 19.09 -13.50
N VAL A 100 -5.05 18.35 -12.69
CA VAL A 100 -4.82 16.91 -12.80
C VAL A 100 -5.34 16.24 -11.54
N ARG A 101 -5.93 15.05 -11.67
CA ARG A 101 -6.40 14.23 -10.56
C ARG A 101 -5.56 12.97 -10.47
N LEU A 102 -5.03 12.69 -9.30
CA LEU A 102 -4.07 11.62 -9.04
C LEU A 102 -4.50 10.73 -7.87
N GLY A 103 -5.80 10.67 -7.59
CA GLY A 103 -6.29 9.72 -6.60
C GLY A 103 -6.02 8.28 -7.04
N LEU A 104 -5.99 7.36 -6.09
CA LEU A 104 -5.83 5.93 -6.39
C LEU A 104 -6.92 5.42 -7.34
N ALA A 105 -8.13 6.01 -7.30
CA ALA A 105 -9.21 5.70 -8.23
C ALA A 105 -8.95 6.19 -9.67
N ASP A 106 -8.15 7.23 -9.84
CA ASP A 106 -7.77 7.78 -11.16
C ASP A 106 -6.57 6.99 -11.75
N LEU A 107 -5.72 6.44 -10.88
CA LEU A 107 -4.51 5.71 -11.25
C LEU A 107 -4.74 4.21 -11.43
N PHE A 108 -5.60 3.60 -10.61
CA PHE A 108 -5.99 2.20 -10.72
C PHE A 108 -7.40 2.08 -11.28
N ASP A 109 -7.51 1.63 -12.53
CA ASP A 109 -8.77 1.52 -13.28
C ASP A 109 -9.58 0.25 -12.95
N LYS A 110 -8.93 -0.78 -12.39
CA LYS A 110 -9.55 -2.09 -12.15
C LYS A 110 -9.58 -2.50 -10.70
N LEU A 111 -8.86 -1.83 -9.81
CA LEU A 111 -8.81 -2.17 -8.39
C LEU A 111 -9.59 -1.14 -7.57
N SER A 112 -10.25 -1.60 -6.51
CA SER A 112 -10.97 -0.70 -5.61
C SER A 112 -10.03 0.17 -4.79
N SER A 113 -10.19 1.50 -4.91
CA SER A 113 -9.40 2.48 -4.17
C SER A 113 -9.62 2.42 -2.65
N SER A 114 -10.79 1.97 -2.18
CA SER A 114 -11.07 1.79 -0.75
C SER A 114 -10.14 0.75 -0.10
N VAL A 115 -9.82 -0.32 -0.83
CA VAL A 115 -8.89 -1.36 -0.39
C VAL A 115 -7.45 -0.87 -0.54
N LEU A 116 -7.11 -0.23 -1.67
CA LEU A 116 -5.74 0.25 -1.92
C LEU A 116 -5.24 1.25 -0.87
N ARG A 117 -6.12 2.10 -0.33
CA ARG A 117 -5.82 3.03 0.77
C ARG A 117 -5.40 2.35 2.08
N GLN A 118 -5.76 1.07 2.24
CA GLN A 118 -5.41 0.27 3.41
C GLN A 118 -4.14 -0.57 3.19
N ILE A 119 -3.52 -0.44 2.02
CA ILE A 119 -2.27 -1.09 1.66
C ILE A 119 -1.15 -0.07 1.68
N ASP A 120 0.01 -0.50 2.15
CA ASP A 120 1.22 0.32 2.17
C ASP A 120 1.59 0.79 0.73
N PRO A 121 1.88 2.09 0.53
CA PRO A 121 2.30 2.65 -0.75
C PRO A 121 3.49 1.93 -1.41
N ASP A 122 4.36 1.28 -0.63
CA ASP A 122 5.49 0.49 -1.14
C ASP A 122 5.04 -0.66 -2.08
N TYR A 123 3.77 -1.09 -1.98
CA TYR A 123 3.20 -2.10 -2.87
C TYR A 123 2.57 -1.52 -4.14
N TYR A 124 2.36 -0.20 -4.26
CA TYR A 124 1.63 0.39 -5.40
C TYR A 124 2.28 0.08 -6.73
N ALA A 125 3.62 0.13 -6.81
CA ALA A 125 4.32 -0.26 -8.04
C ALA A 125 4.03 -1.71 -8.44
N LYS A 126 4.14 -2.66 -7.48
CA LYS A 126 3.85 -4.08 -7.71
C LYS A 126 2.39 -4.33 -8.04
N LEU A 127 1.48 -3.61 -7.38
CA LEU A 127 0.03 -3.67 -7.61
C LEU A 127 -0.32 -3.20 -9.01
N PHE A 128 0.30 -2.12 -9.47
CA PHE A 128 0.07 -1.55 -10.78
C PHE A 128 0.51 -2.49 -11.89
N ASP A 129 1.69 -3.11 -11.73
CA ASP A 129 2.19 -4.15 -12.64
C ASP A 129 1.27 -5.39 -12.63
N ALA A 130 0.85 -5.84 -11.45
CA ALA A 130 -0.07 -6.98 -11.31
C ALA A 130 -1.42 -6.70 -11.99
N GLN A 131 -2.01 -5.51 -11.78
CA GLN A 131 -3.26 -5.10 -12.40
C GLN A 131 -3.16 -5.17 -13.93
N LYS A 132 -2.08 -4.64 -14.52
CA LYS A 132 -1.87 -4.68 -15.97
C LYS A 132 -1.74 -6.10 -16.50
N ALA A 133 -1.09 -6.98 -15.76
CA ALA A 133 -0.84 -8.36 -16.19
C ALA A 133 -2.06 -9.28 -16.03
N TYR A 134 -2.83 -9.13 -14.94
CA TYR A 134 -3.79 -10.16 -14.50
C TYR A 134 -5.22 -9.67 -14.36
N ALA A 135 -5.49 -8.37 -14.16
CA ALA A 135 -6.86 -7.89 -14.00
C ALA A 135 -7.52 -7.74 -15.38
N SER A 136 -8.52 -8.57 -15.69
CA SER A 136 -9.29 -8.51 -16.93
C SER A 136 -10.54 -7.61 -16.83
N GLN A 137 -11.01 -7.34 -15.61
CA GLN A 137 -12.21 -6.58 -15.33
C GLN A 137 -12.03 -5.71 -14.07
N THR A 138 -12.93 -4.76 -13.86
CA THR A 138 -12.99 -3.97 -12.62
C THR A 138 -13.45 -4.84 -11.46
N LEU A 139 -12.73 -4.75 -10.34
CA LEU A 139 -12.93 -5.55 -9.14
C LEU A 139 -13.53 -4.69 -8.03
N GLY A 140 -14.56 -5.21 -7.35
CA GLY A 140 -15.02 -4.64 -6.08
C GLY A 140 -14.05 -4.96 -4.93
N ASP A 141 -14.36 -4.50 -3.73
CA ASP A 141 -13.46 -4.58 -2.56
C ASP A 141 -13.01 -6.01 -2.26
N ALA A 142 -13.96 -6.94 -2.12
CA ALA A 142 -13.65 -8.35 -1.83
C ALA A 142 -12.76 -9.00 -2.89
N ALA A 143 -13.08 -8.78 -4.18
CA ALA A 143 -12.30 -9.32 -5.29
C ALA A 143 -10.93 -8.63 -5.41
N THR A 144 -10.84 -7.34 -5.07
CA THR A 144 -9.57 -6.61 -4.99
C THR A 144 -8.68 -7.21 -3.90
N SER A 145 -9.21 -7.48 -2.69
CA SER A 145 -8.44 -8.14 -1.63
C SER A 145 -7.96 -9.53 -2.06
N ASP A 146 -8.81 -10.33 -2.70
CA ASP A 146 -8.43 -11.66 -3.23
C ASP A 146 -7.35 -11.56 -4.31
N PHE A 147 -7.47 -10.57 -5.18
CA PHE A 147 -6.48 -10.27 -6.22
C PHE A 147 -5.12 -9.91 -5.61
N ILE A 148 -5.09 -9.05 -4.59
CA ILE A 148 -3.85 -8.64 -3.92
C ILE A 148 -3.20 -9.81 -3.20
N LEU A 149 -3.98 -10.61 -2.47
CA LEU A 149 -3.51 -11.84 -1.83
C LEU A 149 -2.83 -12.76 -2.85
N THR A 150 -3.48 -13.00 -3.97
CA THR A 150 -3.02 -13.94 -5.00
C THR A 150 -1.82 -13.42 -5.79
N HIS A 151 -1.90 -12.19 -6.30
CA HIS A 151 -0.92 -11.69 -7.27
C HIS A 151 0.24 -10.94 -6.64
N VAL A 152 0.08 -10.36 -5.45
CA VAL A 152 1.15 -9.67 -4.72
C VAL A 152 1.75 -10.55 -3.64
N PHE A 153 0.94 -11.00 -2.68
CA PHE A 153 1.43 -11.80 -1.55
C PHE A 153 1.61 -13.30 -1.88
N LYS A 154 1.15 -13.74 -3.06
CA LYS A 154 1.24 -15.13 -3.53
C LYS A 154 0.57 -16.13 -2.59
N VAL A 155 -0.53 -15.73 -1.97
CA VAL A 155 -1.38 -16.54 -1.09
C VAL A 155 -2.74 -16.74 -1.74
N VAL A 156 -3.22 -17.99 -1.79
CA VAL A 156 -4.55 -18.32 -2.33
C VAL A 156 -5.38 -18.99 -1.23
N PRO A 157 -6.15 -18.23 -0.43
CA PRO A 157 -6.87 -18.77 0.74
C PRO A 157 -7.87 -19.89 0.44
N VAL A 158 -8.40 -19.94 -0.79
CA VAL A 158 -9.36 -20.96 -1.23
C VAL A 158 -8.70 -22.34 -1.38
N LEU A 159 -7.36 -22.43 -1.45
CA LEU A 159 -6.63 -23.71 -1.53
C LEU A 159 -6.12 -24.21 -0.18
N ILE A 160 -6.44 -23.53 0.93
CA ILE A 160 -5.97 -23.87 2.27
C ILE A 160 -7.05 -24.65 3.01
N ASP A 161 -7.03 -25.97 2.89
CA ASP A 161 -8.12 -26.83 3.42
C ASP A 161 -7.86 -27.41 4.82
N ASP A 162 -6.62 -27.35 5.30
CA ASP A 162 -6.19 -27.95 6.55
C ASP A 162 -5.13 -27.09 7.26
N GLU A 163 -4.87 -27.40 8.54
CA GLU A 163 -3.91 -26.68 9.38
C GLU A 163 -2.46 -26.76 8.87
N VAL A 164 -2.04 -27.88 8.27
CA VAL A 164 -0.68 -28.07 7.73
C VAL A 164 -0.46 -27.09 6.59
N THR A 165 -1.42 -27.03 5.66
CA THR A 165 -1.40 -26.13 4.52
C THR A 165 -1.43 -24.67 4.99
N PHE A 166 -2.22 -24.37 6.02
CA PHE A 166 -2.29 -23.03 6.60
C PHE A 166 -0.94 -22.60 7.21
N TRP A 167 -0.36 -23.42 8.11
CA TRP A 167 0.93 -23.11 8.74
C TRP A 167 2.06 -22.99 7.72
N ARG A 168 2.04 -23.80 6.66
CA ARG A 168 2.97 -23.68 5.54
C ARG A 168 2.90 -22.30 4.88
N GLU A 169 1.70 -21.78 4.63
CA GLU A 169 1.52 -20.46 4.03
C GLU A 169 1.87 -19.33 4.99
N VAL A 170 1.51 -19.43 6.28
CA VAL A 170 1.92 -18.46 7.32
C VAL A 170 3.44 -18.35 7.41
N LEU A 171 4.14 -19.49 7.48
CA LEU A 171 5.60 -19.50 7.56
C LEU A 171 6.24 -18.97 6.27
N ARG A 172 5.73 -19.35 5.09
CA ARG A 172 6.23 -18.84 3.81
C ARG A 172 6.09 -17.32 3.71
N LEU A 173 4.96 -16.77 4.14
CA LEU A 173 4.70 -15.34 4.16
C LEU A 173 5.74 -14.61 5.02
N HIS A 174 5.89 -15.03 6.29
CA HIS A 174 6.79 -14.38 7.24
C HIS A 174 8.27 -14.57 6.94
N LEU A 175 8.66 -15.72 6.38
CA LEU A 175 10.05 -15.99 5.98
C LEU A 175 10.47 -15.17 4.74
N ARG A 176 9.51 -14.74 3.91
CA ARG A 176 9.75 -13.74 2.84
C ARG A 176 9.86 -12.31 3.38
N GLY A 177 9.66 -12.11 4.68
CA GLY A 177 9.64 -10.80 5.31
C GLY A 177 8.34 -10.03 5.08
N TRP A 178 7.25 -10.72 4.72
CA TRP A 178 5.95 -10.11 4.52
C TRP A 178 5.03 -10.36 5.71
N SER A 179 4.16 -9.39 5.97
CA SER A 179 2.99 -9.50 6.84
C SER A 179 1.79 -8.99 6.07
N LEU A 180 0.61 -9.59 6.27
CA LEU A 180 -0.61 -9.10 5.62
C LEU A 180 -1.12 -7.83 6.31
N PRO A 181 -1.42 -6.77 5.55
CA PRO A 181 -2.19 -5.64 6.05
C PRO A 181 -3.54 -6.11 6.64
N PRO A 182 -4.09 -5.39 7.64
CA PRO A 182 -5.31 -5.80 8.34
C PRO A 182 -6.47 -6.17 7.42
N VAL A 183 -6.71 -5.38 6.37
CA VAL A 183 -7.78 -5.63 5.39
C VAL A 183 -7.64 -6.98 4.67
N LEU A 184 -6.41 -7.41 4.39
CA LEU A 184 -6.13 -8.69 3.72
C LEU A 184 -6.16 -9.85 4.72
N ALA A 185 -5.68 -9.62 5.95
CA ALA A 185 -5.77 -10.58 7.04
C ALA A 185 -7.24 -10.88 7.38
N ASP A 186 -8.08 -9.84 7.44
CA ASP A 186 -9.54 -9.95 7.64
C ASP A 186 -10.19 -10.73 6.51
N ARG A 187 -9.86 -10.41 5.25
CA ARG A 187 -10.37 -11.14 4.09
C ARG A 187 -9.99 -12.61 4.13
N MET A 188 -8.72 -12.91 4.41
CA MET A 188 -8.23 -14.28 4.50
C MET A 188 -8.95 -15.03 5.63
N ALA A 189 -9.06 -14.45 6.83
CA ALA A 189 -9.79 -15.04 7.94
C ALA A 189 -11.26 -15.34 7.57
N ALA A 190 -11.96 -14.41 6.94
CA ALA A 190 -13.34 -14.62 6.51
C ALA A 190 -13.51 -15.79 5.53
N ILE A 191 -12.55 -16.00 4.63
CA ILE A 191 -12.57 -17.16 3.71
C ILE A 191 -12.33 -18.47 4.49
N LEU A 192 -11.32 -18.48 5.36
CA LEU A 192 -10.89 -19.69 6.07
C LEU A 192 -11.85 -20.09 7.21
N GLN A 193 -12.60 -19.16 7.81
CA GLN A 193 -13.54 -19.42 8.91
C GLN A 193 -14.65 -20.43 8.56
N SER A 194 -14.99 -20.57 7.27
CA SER A 194 -15.95 -21.56 6.81
C SER A 194 -15.46 -23.01 6.99
N ARG A 195 -14.15 -23.20 7.24
CA ARG A 195 -13.53 -24.51 7.42
C ARG A 195 -13.44 -24.85 8.90
N GLN A 196 -14.11 -25.93 9.29
CA GLN A 196 -14.19 -26.38 10.68
C GLN A 196 -12.81 -26.67 11.31
N THR A 197 -11.82 -27.10 10.52
CA THR A 197 -10.46 -27.36 10.97
C THR A 197 -9.66 -26.09 11.27
N LEU A 198 -10.08 -24.93 10.76
CA LEU A 198 -9.34 -23.67 10.89
C LEU A 198 -10.10 -22.61 11.71
N SER A 199 -11.33 -22.89 12.12
CA SER A 199 -12.22 -21.92 12.78
C SER A 199 -11.68 -21.39 14.10
N ASP A 200 -10.90 -22.20 14.81
CA ASP A 200 -10.40 -21.89 16.15
C ASP A 200 -9.04 -21.18 16.12
N LEU A 201 -8.43 -21.06 14.94
CA LEU A 201 -7.13 -20.42 14.79
C LEU A 201 -7.25 -18.89 14.75
N PRO A 202 -6.36 -18.15 15.42
CA PRO A 202 -6.25 -16.70 15.33
C PRO A 202 -5.60 -16.30 14.00
N ILE A 203 -6.32 -16.50 12.89
CA ILE A 203 -5.79 -16.36 11.54
C ILE A 203 -5.23 -14.96 11.30
N LYS A 204 -5.92 -13.92 11.76
CA LYS A 204 -5.56 -12.52 11.52
C LYS A 204 -4.21 -12.19 12.15
N GLU A 205 -4.03 -12.57 13.40
CA GLU A 205 -2.81 -12.39 14.17
C GLU A 205 -1.67 -13.21 13.56
N LEU A 206 -1.94 -14.45 13.15
CA LEU A 206 -0.93 -15.32 12.56
C LEU A 206 -0.41 -14.82 11.21
N VAL A 207 -1.23 -14.18 10.38
CA VAL A 207 -0.79 -13.68 9.06
C VAL A 207 -0.36 -12.20 9.09
N GLY A 208 -0.85 -11.42 10.05
CA GLY A 208 -0.53 -10.00 10.20
C GLY A 208 0.66 -9.71 11.11
N ASP A 209 0.92 -10.55 12.12
CA ASP A 209 1.98 -10.34 13.10
C ASP A 209 3.01 -11.49 13.09
N ARG A 210 4.21 -11.16 12.59
CA ARG A 210 5.34 -12.08 12.54
C ARG A 210 5.79 -12.54 13.92
N ALA A 211 5.84 -11.64 14.91
CA ALA A 211 6.28 -11.97 16.25
C ALA A 211 5.30 -12.93 16.92
N PHE A 212 4.00 -12.68 16.76
CA PHE A 212 2.95 -13.58 17.23
C PHE A 212 3.07 -14.97 16.58
N ALA A 213 3.21 -15.04 15.25
CA ALA A 213 3.36 -16.29 14.52
C ALA A 213 4.59 -17.10 14.97
N LEU A 214 5.75 -16.44 15.12
CA LEU A 214 6.98 -17.11 15.56
C LEU A 214 6.87 -17.60 17.03
N LYS A 215 6.23 -16.82 17.90
CA LYS A 215 5.97 -17.22 19.30
C LYS A 215 5.06 -18.45 19.35
N ALA A 216 4.03 -18.51 18.52
CA ALA A 216 3.15 -19.67 18.40
C ALA A 216 3.93 -20.92 17.93
N VAL A 217 4.78 -20.79 16.91
CA VAL A 217 5.62 -21.88 16.40
C VAL A 217 6.60 -22.38 17.47
N GLN A 218 7.27 -21.47 18.16
CA GLN A 218 8.20 -21.82 19.25
C GLN A 218 7.47 -22.57 20.38
N SER A 219 6.28 -22.09 20.77
CA SER A 219 5.49 -22.72 21.84
C SER A 219 5.03 -24.13 21.44
N ALA A 220 4.57 -24.29 20.19
CA ALA A 220 4.16 -25.57 19.66
C ALA A 220 5.34 -26.55 19.57
N TRP A 221 6.51 -26.08 19.13
CA TRP A 221 7.73 -26.90 19.03
C TRP A 221 8.18 -27.40 20.41
N LEU A 222 8.15 -26.54 21.43
CA LEU A 222 8.49 -26.93 22.79
C LEU A 222 7.54 -27.99 23.34
N ARG A 223 6.23 -27.86 23.11
CA ARG A 223 5.24 -28.88 23.50
C ARG A 223 5.45 -30.20 22.76
N TYR A 224 5.76 -30.11 21.48
CA TYR A 224 6.08 -31.27 20.67
C TYR A 224 7.32 -32.01 21.22
N LEU A 225 8.42 -31.31 21.51
CA LEU A 225 9.61 -31.91 22.14
C LEU A 225 9.33 -32.51 23.52
N GLN A 226 8.48 -31.87 24.33
CA GLN A 226 8.04 -32.39 25.62
C GLN A 226 7.30 -33.73 25.47
N SER A 227 6.57 -33.95 24.37
CA SER A 227 5.91 -35.24 24.10
C SER A 227 6.90 -36.39 23.86
N PHE A 228 8.15 -36.10 23.47
CA PHE A 228 9.25 -37.06 23.34
C PHE A 228 10.14 -37.14 24.59
N GLY A 229 9.77 -36.50 25.70
CA GLY A 229 10.53 -36.51 26.95
C GLY A 229 11.77 -35.62 26.95
N ILE A 230 11.92 -34.74 25.96
CA ILE A 230 13.04 -33.78 25.90
C ILE A 230 12.65 -32.55 26.75
N ALA A 231 13.24 -32.43 27.94
CA ALA A 231 13.03 -31.29 28.82
C ALA A 231 13.74 -30.04 28.25
N SER A 232 12.96 -29.05 27.82
CA SER A 232 13.49 -27.74 27.44
C SER A 232 13.78 -26.91 28.69
N ILE A 233 15.01 -26.40 28.78
CA ILE A 233 15.50 -25.54 29.88
C ILE A 233 14.80 -24.16 29.87
N ALA A 234 14.10 -23.80 28.78
CA ALA A 234 13.46 -22.50 28.62
C ALA A 234 12.08 -22.35 29.30
N SER A 235 11.75 -23.17 30.30
CA SER A 235 10.38 -23.26 30.86
C SER A 235 10.08 -22.32 32.03
N GLU A 236 10.93 -21.33 32.35
CA GLU A 236 10.77 -20.51 33.57
C GLU A 236 10.05 -19.17 33.40
N ASN A 237 9.74 -18.71 32.18
CA ASN A 237 8.93 -17.50 31.96
C ASN A 237 7.80 -17.77 30.96
N ARG A 238 6.69 -18.36 31.42
CA ARG A 238 5.48 -18.51 30.62
C ARG A 238 4.46 -17.45 31.02
N GLU A 239 4.36 -16.39 30.23
CA GLU A 239 3.12 -15.63 30.16
C GLU A 239 2.10 -16.45 29.36
N ASP A 240 0.96 -16.75 29.98
CA ASP A 240 -0.20 -17.38 29.34
C ASP A 240 -0.73 -16.47 28.22
N SER A 241 -0.19 -16.62 27.02
CA SER A 241 -0.68 -15.94 25.81
C SER A 241 -1.55 -16.88 24.98
N SER A 242 -2.50 -16.35 24.21
CA SER A 242 -3.33 -17.12 23.28
C SER A 242 -2.51 -17.93 22.25
N ALA A 243 -1.29 -17.49 21.93
CA ALA A 243 -0.35 -18.22 21.08
C ALA A 243 0.16 -19.55 21.68
N SER A 244 0.07 -19.70 23.01
CA SER A 244 0.71 -20.80 23.75
C SER A 244 -0.04 -22.12 23.62
N SER A 245 -1.30 -22.13 23.19
CA SER A 245 -2.16 -23.31 23.07
C SER A 245 -2.22 -23.93 21.67
N LEU A 246 -1.69 -23.25 20.65
CA LEU A 246 -1.83 -23.68 19.25
C LEU A 246 -1.03 -24.93 18.92
N THR A 247 -1.64 -25.92 18.27
CA THR A 247 -0.97 -27.17 17.86
C THR A 247 -0.42 -27.02 16.45
N ILE A 248 0.79 -27.53 16.20
CA ILE A 248 1.38 -27.57 14.85
C ILE A 248 1.82 -29.00 14.57
N PRO A 249 1.37 -29.61 13.44
CA PRO A 249 1.69 -30.99 13.09
C PRO A 249 3.10 -31.10 12.49
N PHE A 250 4.14 -31.05 13.34
CA PHE A 250 5.55 -31.18 12.90
C PHE A 250 5.90 -32.55 12.31
N ASP A 251 5.12 -33.59 12.63
CA ASP A 251 5.30 -34.97 12.16
C ASP A 251 4.68 -35.25 10.78
N HIS A 252 4.03 -34.26 10.17
CA HIS A 252 3.42 -34.48 8.87
C HIS A 252 4.51 -34.66 7.79
N PRO A 253 4.49 -35.77 7.01
CA PRO A 253 5.46 -36.03 5.95
C PRO A 253 5.37 -35.04 4.79
#